data_AF-A0A2J6SR59-F1
#
_entry.id   AF-A0A2J6SR59-F1
#
_cell.length_a   1.000
_cell.length_b   1.000
_cell.length_c   1.000
_cell.angle_alpha   90.00
_cell.angle_beta   90.00
_cell.angle_gamma   90.00
#
_symmetry.space_group_name_H-M   'P 1'
#
loop_
_entity.id
_entity.type
_entity.pdbx_description
1 polymer ?
#
loop_
_entity_poly.entity_id
_entity_poly.type
_entity_poly.pdbx_seq_one_letter_code
_entity_poly.pdbx_strand_id
1 'polypeptide(L)'
;PDVRVAVIDDGVNANESSLYERVAHNGWPRQHPTSSQSPWYQSFSGHGTEIAKLICSVCPFVKLYIAKLDFSGGPSTSALRTAKSAVAAIKWAVSQEVHVILISWPI
;
A
#
# COMPACT_ATOMS: atom_id res chain seq x y z
N PRO A 1 -0.53 -21.15 -7.49
CA PRO A 1 0.60 -20.18 -7.53
C PRO A 1 0.22 -18.91 -6.77
N ASP A 2 1.03 -18.51 -5.79
CA ASP A 2 0.72 -17.36 -4.92
C ASP A 2 1.24 -16.07 -5.56
N VAL A 3 0.42 -15.39 -6.36
CA VAL A 3 0.81 -14.10 -6.97
C VAL A 3 0.93 -13.04 -5.88
N ARG A 4 2.04 -12.31 -5.85
CA ARG A 4 2.34 -11.26 -4.86
C ARG A 4 2.51 -9.94 -5.58
N VAL A 5 1.76 -8.93 -5.18
CA VAL A 5 1.78 -7.61 -5.82
C VAL A 5 2.03 -6.55 -4.75
N ALA A 6 3.02 -5.69 -4.97
CA ALA A 6 3.16 -4.47 -4.19
C ALA A 6 2.35 -3.34 -4.83
N VAL A 7 1.56 -2.64 -4.02
CA VAL A 7 0.81 -1.44 -4.41
C VAL A 7 1.46 -0.24 -3.72
N ILE A 8 2.07 0.64 -4.52
CA ILE A 8 2.67 1.89 -4.06
C ILE A 8 1.68 3.02 -4.40
N ASP A 9 0.92 3.46 -3.40
CA ASP A 9 -0.17 4.42 -3.57
C ASP A 9 -0.44 5.18 -2.25
N ASP A 10 -1.65 5.67 -2.03
CA ASP A 10 -2.05 6.43 -0.84
C ASP A 10 -2.44 5.57 0.37
N GLY A 11 -2.27 4.26 0.28
CA GLY A 11 -2.67 3.25 1.26
C GLY A 11 -3.86 2.39 0.78
N VAL A 12 -4.42 1.58 1.68
CA VAL A 12 -5.58 0.72 1.38
C VAL A 12 -6.53 0.67 2.59
N ASN A 13 -7.84 0.61 2.35
CA ASN A 13 -8.78 0.16 3.38
C ASN A 13 -8.74 -1.37 3.47
N ALA A 14 -7.90 -1.92 4.36
CA ALA A 14 -7.76 -3.37 4.51
C ALA A 14 -8.99 -4.04 5.14
N ASN A 15 -9.93 -3.27 5.71
CA ASN A 15 -11.17 -3.81 6.28
C ASN A 15 -12.28 -4.01 5.22
N GLU A 16 -12.04 -3.64 3.95
CA GLU A 16 -12.93 -3.99 2.85
C GLU A 16 -13.04 -5.51 2.74
N SER A 17 -14.26 -6.03 2.65
CA SER A 17 -14.53 -7.47 2.59
C SER A 17 -13.81 -8.16 1.42
N SER A 18 -13.62 -7.45 0.30
CA SER A 18 -12.89 -7.92 -0.88
C SER A 18 -11.36 -7.95 -0.71
N LEU A 19 -10.81 -7.29 0.32
CA LEU A 19 -9.37 -7.09 0.50
C LEU A 19 -8.82 -7.68 1.80
N TYR A 20 -9.65 -7.89 2.82
CA TYR A 20 -9.26 -8.28 4.18
C TYR A 20 -8.25 -9.44 4.23
N GLU A 21 -8.50 -10.51 3.50
CA GLU A 21 -7.59 -11.67 3.47
C GLU A 21 -6.41 -11.51 2.50
N ARG A 22 -6.51 -10.55 1.58
CA ARG A 22 -5.55 -10.33 0.49
C ARG A 22 -4.40 -9.44 0.93
N VAL A 23 -4.65 -8.48 1.80
CA VAL A 23 -3.61 -7.57 2.31
C VAL A 23 -2.68 -8.28 3.30
N ALA A 24 -1.37 -8.09 3.15
CA ALA A 24 -0.38 -8.53 4.12
C ALA A 24 -0.38 -7.57 5.33
N HIS A 25 -0.23 -8.12 6.54
CA HIS A 25 -0.36 -7.36 7.79
C HIS A 25 0.71 -6.26 8.00
N ASN A 26 1.81 -6.29 7.25
CA ASN A 26 2.92 -5.36 7.40
C ASN A 26 3.08 -4.51 6.12
N GLY A 27 2.43 -3.35 6.08
CA GLY A 27 2.67 -2.35 5.04
C GLY A 27 3.92 -1.51 5.31
N TRP A 28 4.27 -0.68 4.33
CA TRP A 28 5.39 0.26 4.38
C TRP A 28 4.90 1.71 4.25
N PRO A 29 5.57 2.68 4.89
CA PRO A 29 6.56 2.48 5.95
C PRO A 29 5.95 1.79 7.17
N ARG A 30 6.76 1.03 7.90
CA ARG A 30 6.30 0.41 9.15
C ARG A 30 6.15 1.52 10.17
N GLN A 31 4.92 1.85 10.53
CA GLN A 31 4.61 2.77 11.62
C GLN A 31 3.53 2.18 12.53
N HIS A 32 3.35 2.81 13.69
CA HIS A 32 2.30 2.41 14.61
C HIS A 32 0.91 2.58 13.94
N PRO A 33 -0.03 1.67 14.23
CA PRO A 33 -1.43 1.83 13.83
C PRO A 33 -1.95 3.22 14.22
N THR A 34 -2.78 3.81 13.37
CA THR A 34 -3.41 5.11 13.66
C THR A 34 -4.52 4.98 14.71
N SER A 35 -5.08 3.77 14.85
CA SER A 35 -6.02 3.38 15.91
C SER A 35 -5.95 1.87 16.16
N SER A 36 -6.71 1.36 17.14
CA SER A 36 -6.86 -0.09 17.35
C SER A 36 -7.50 -0.83 16.16
N GLN A 37 -8.16 -0.12 15.24
CA GLN A 37 -8.90 -0.68 14.11
C GLN A 37 -8.30 -0.33 12.74
N SER A 38 -7.30 0.57 12.70
CA SER A 38 -6.75 1.11 11.44
C SER A 38 -5.24 0.92 11.41
N PRO A 39 -4.71 0.09 10.49
CA PRO A 39 -3.27 0.02 10.30
C PRO A 39 -2.74 1.36 9.76
N TRP A 40 -1.44 1.60 9.92
CA TRP A 40 -0.80 2.83 9.41
C TRP A 40 -1.09 3.09 7.92
N TYR A 41 -1.09 2.02 7.12
CA TYR A 41 -1.27 2.09 5.69
C TYR A 41 -2.73 2.28 5.24
N GLN A 42 -3.63 2.75 6.12
CA GLN A 42 -5.00 3.12 5.76
C GLN A 42 -4.99 4.14 4.60
N SER A 43 -5.82 3.91 3.58
CA SER A 43 -5.92 4.82 2.43
C SER A 43 -6.38 6.21 2.86
N PHE A 44 -5.76 7.24 2.27
CA PHE A 44 -6.08 8.64 2.55
C PHE A 44 -7.30 9.13 1.75
N SER A 45 -7.36 8.81 0.46
CA SER A 45 -8.39 9.27 -0.48
C SER A 45 -9.30 8.15 -1.00
N GLY A 46 -8.96 6.89 -0.74
CA GLY A 46 -9.63 5.72 -1.30
C GLY A 46 -8.99 5.18 -2.58
N HIS A 47 -8.08 5.93 -3.21
CA HIS A 47 -7.50 5.57 -4.50
C HIS A 47 -6.80 4.21 -4.50
N GLY A 48 -5.87 3.98 -3.57
CA GLY A 48 -5.17 2.69 -3.47
C GLY A 48 -6.11 1.52 -3.10
N THR A 49 -7.27 1.82 -2.50
CA THR A 49 -8.31 0.81 -2.23
C THR A 49 -8.98 0.34 -3.51
N GLU A 50 -9.34 1.26 -4.41
CA GLU A 50 -9.95 0.90 -5.70
C GLU A 50 -8.95 0.19 -6.62
N ILE A 51 -7.69 0.61 -6.62
CA ILE A 51 -6.61 -0.10 -7.33
C ILE A 51 -6.45 -1.53 -6.79
N ALA A 52 -6.44 -1.73 -5.46
CA ALA A 52 -6.39 -3.05 -4.86
C ALA A 52 -7.59 -3.94 -5.26
N LYS A 53 -8.80 -3.38 -5.31
CA LYS A 53 -10.00 -4.10 -5.76
C LYS A 53 -9.89 -4.53 -7.22
N LEU A 54 -9.35 -3.69 -8.10
CA LEU A 54 -9.11 -4.03 -9.50
C LEU A 54 -8.09 -5.16 -9.65
N ILE A 55 -7.02 -5.17 -8.86
CA ILE A 55 -6.05 -6.29 -8.89
C ILE A 55 -6.73 -7.58 -8.43
N CYS A 56 -7.52 -7.53 -7.34
CA CYS A 56 -8.25 -8.70 -6.85
C CYS A 56 -9.34 -9.20 -7.81
N SER A 57 -9.97 -8.32 -8.61
CA SER A 57 -10.97 -8.75 -9.60
C SER A 57 -10.34 -9.53 -10.75
N VAL A 58 -9.10 -9.22 -11.11
CA VAL A 58 -8.32 -9.94 -12.14
C VAL A 58 -7.62 -11.18 -11.57
N CYS A 59 -7.08 -11.09 -10.35
CA CYS A 59 -6.37 -12.18 -9.68
C CYS A 59 -6.91 -12.39 -8.25
N PRO A 60 -7.99 -13.18 -8.07
CA PRO A 60 -8.71 -13.28 -6.79
C PRO A 60 -7.94 -13.86 -5.61
N PHE A 61 -6.79 -14.50 -5.84
CA PHE A 61 -5.94 -15.12 -4.81
C PHE A 61 -4.61 -14.38 -4.62
N VAL A 62 -4.50 -13.16 -5.14
CA VAL A 62 -3.31 -12.31 -4.98
C VAL A 62 -3.04 -11.96 -3.52
N LYS A 63 -1.77 -11.94 -3.13
CA LYS A 63 -1.34 -11.32 -1.87
C LYS A 63 -0.84 -9.90 -2.15
N LEU A 64 -1.42 -8.92 -1.47
CA LEU A 64 -1.13 -7.50 -1.64
C LEU A 64 -0.19 -7.00 -0.54
N TYR A 65 0.86 -6.29 -0.96
CA TYR A 65 1.83 -5.62 -0.10
C TYR A 65 1.69 -4.11 -0.29
N ILE A 66 1.37 -3.39 0.77
CA ILE A 66 0.94 -1.99 0.64
C ILE A 66 2.06 -1.05 1.06
N ALA A 67 2.49 -0.17 0.16
CA ALA A 67 3.37 0.95 0.47
C ALA A 67 2.59 2.27 0.33
N LYS A 68 2.41 2.96 1.45
CA LYS A 68 1.72 4.24 1.53
C LYS A 68 2.69 5.41 1.36
N LEU A 69 2.46 6.22 0.34
CA LEU A 69 3.13 7.48 0.05
C LEU A 69 2.07 8.61 0.13
N ASP A 70 1.63 8.98 1.33
CA ASP A 70 0.65 10.07 1.48
C ASP A 70 1.31 11.46 1.48
N PHE A 71 0.48 12.51 1.53
CA PHE A 71 0.90 13.88 1.81
C PHE A 71 0.55 14.18 3.26
N SER A 72 1.53 14.70 3.99
CA SER A 72 1.41 15.15 5.36
C SER A 72 0.26 16.12 5.61
N GLY A 73 -0.65 15.75 6.49
CA GLY A 73 -1.51 16.69 7.22
C GLY A 73 -0.85 17.28 8.47
N GLY A 74 0.44 17.64 8.43
CA GLY A 74 1.13 18.23 9.57
C GLY A 74 2.44 18.96 9.22
N PRO A 75 2.78 20.07 9.91
CA PRO A 75 3.86 20.99 9.55
C PRO A 75 5.29 20.43 9.69
N SER A 76 5.47 19.19 10.15
CA SER A 76 6.78 18.55 10.36
C SER A 76 7.08 17.36 9.45
N THR A 77 6.12 16.89 8.62
CA THR A 77 6.28 15.71 7.76
C THR A 77 6.34 16.08 6.29
N SER A 78 7.13 17.08 5.93
CA SER A 78 7.37 17.40 4.53
C SER A 78 7.95 16.19 3.78
N ALA A 79 7.16 15.71 2.81
CA ALA A 79 7.55 14.92 1.65
C ALA A 79 7.54 13.37 1.77
N LEU A 80 6.34 12.79 1.91
CA LEU A 80 6.11 11.34 1.76
C LEU A 80 5.88 10.90 0.29
N ARG A 81 5.56 11.82 -0.64
CA ARG A 81 5.69 11.59 -2.10
C ARG A 81 6.90 12.34 -2.67
N THR A 82 8.04 11.67 -2.70
CA THR A 82 9.23 12.12 -3.41
C THR A 82 9.78 10.95 -4.20
N ALA A 83 10.63 11.24 -5.20
CA ALA A 83 11.43 10.20 -5.84
C ALA A 83 12.20 9.35 -4.81
N LYS A 84 12.67 9.96 -3.72
CA LYS A 84 13.39 9.25 -2.64
C LYS A 84 12.49 8.27 -1.88
N SER A 85 11.28 8.68 -1.51
CA SER A 85 10.34 7.78 -0.81
C SER A 85 9.82 6.68 -1.73
N ALA A 86 9.59 6.97 -3.02
CA ALA A 86 9.25 5.96 -4.01
C ALA A 86 10.36 4.93 -4.21
N VAL A 87 11.63 5.35 -4.31
CA VAL A 87 12.77 4.43 -4.36
C VAL A 87 12.85 3.56 -3.11
N ALA A 88 12.57 4.12 -1.93
CA ALA A 88 12.55 3.34 -0.68
C ALA A 88 11.40 2.32 -0.66
N ALA A 89 10.21 2.70 -1.12
CA ALA A 89 9.05 1.80 -1.26
C ALA A 89 9.33 0.67 -2.27
N ILE A 90 9.97 0.97 -3.41
CA ILE A 90 10.38 -0.05 -4.40
C ILE A 90 11.37 -1.02 -3.78
N LYS A 91 12.40 -0.53 -3.08
CA LYS A 91 13.38 -1.41 -2.40
C LYS A 91 12.72 -2.30 -1.36
N TRP A 92 11.76 -1.78 -0.61
CA TRP A 92 10.97 -2.58 0.31
C TRP A 92 10.13 -3.63 -0.42
N ALA A 93 9.43 -3.27 -1.50
CA ALA A 93 8.64 -4.20 -2.28
C ALA A 93 9.50 -5.36 -2.83
N VAL A 94 10.70 -5.06 -3.33
CA VAL A 94 11.67 -6.07 -3.76
C VAL A 94 12.07 -6.99 -2.62
N SER A 95 12.29 -6.48 -1.40
CA SER A 95 12.62 -7.32 -0.24
C SER A 95 11.45 -8.18 0.26
N GLN A 96 10.23 -7.88 -0.16
CA GLN A 96 9.05 -8.75 0.06
C GLN A 96 8.90 -9.83 -1.02
N GLU A 97 9.84 -9.93 -1.96
CA GLU A 97 9.84 -10.91 -3.05
C GLU A 97 8.54 -10.89 -3.87
N VAL A 98 7.97 -9.70 -4.08
CA VAL A 98 6.76 -9.54 -4.90
C VAL A 98 7.06 -9.84 -6.37
N HIS A 99 6.06 -10.31 -7.09
CA HIS A 99 6.15 -10.62 -8.52
C HIS A 99 5.89 -9.39 -9.38
N VAL A 100 5.07 -8.46 -8.90
CA VAL A 100 4.71 -7.22 -9.60
C VAL A 100 4.76 -6.04 -8.63
N ILE A 101 5.25 -4.91 -9.10
CA ILE A 101 5.14 -3.62 -8.40
C ILE A 101 4.23 -2.73 -9.25
N LEU A 102 3.12 -2.29 -8.67
CA LEU A 102 2.20 -1.34 -9.28
C LEU A 102 2.38 0.03 -8.62
N ILE A 103 2.67 1.03 -9.44
CA ILE A 103 2.76 2.45 -9.05
C ILE A 103 1.69 3.18 -9.84
N SER A 104 0.60 3.56 -9.18
CA SER A 104 -0.61 4.09 -9.83
C SER A 104 -0.76 5.62 -9.74
N TRP A 105 0.31 6.31 -9.32
CA TRP A 105 0.39 7.77 -9.29
C TRP A 105 1.71 8.28 -9.86
N PRO A 106 1.73 9.48 -10.49
CA PRO A 106 2.98 10.15 -10.80
C PRO A 106 3.72 10.51 -9.49
N ILE A 107 5.01 10.22 -9.48
CA ILE A 107 5.95 10.50 -8.38
C ILE A 107 6.52 11.90 -8.52
#